data_AF-A0A151A3B9-F1
#
_entry.id   AF-A0A151A3B9-F1
#
_cell.length_a   1.000
_cell.length_b   1.000
_cell.length_c   1.000
_cell.angle_alpha   90.00
_cell.angle_beta   90.00
_cell.angle_gamma   90.00
#
_symmetry.space_group_name_H-M   'P 1'
#
loop_
_entity.id
_entity.type
_entity.pdbx_description
1 polymer ?
#
loop_
_entity_poly.entity_id
_entity_poly.type
_entity_poly.pdbx_seq_one_letter_code
_entity_poly.pdbx_strand_id
1 'polypeptide(L)'
;MNCSNCGSLVSKNDRFCGECGNQLQTNSQSSESSSNNNEKVEVFKQNVTQYSSNIFAEGKTFFQSIFTKLDSEIESTRTFSYKFIATLLGIGLILLLIFSSILIPAEISYFGISKASIVAKLFFFAIIGLIVLLAITVGINKILNIKTTIHKTLSDFIAFNTYATLLFFIGAIFLLIQVPSFAIFLIIVSLLLFIISPIYLFTKYSSSSNLRIPVVYGILIYFIIISIIIRIIVESSISSTIDLFKSYLGV
;
A
#
# COMPACT_ATOMS: atom_id res chain seq x y z
N MET A 1 37.20 -49.46 17.53
CA MET A 1 37.93 -49.16 16.27
C MET A 1 38.53 -47.78 16.41
N ASN A 2 39.71 -47.51 15.86
CA ASN A 2 40.36 -46.21 16.09
C ASN A 2 39.93 -45.19 15.04
N CYS A 3 39.71 -43.94 15.45
CA CYS A 3 39.44 -42.84 14.54
C CYS A 3 40.65 -42.61 13.62
N SER A 4 40.41 -42.55 12.31
CA SER A 4 41.45 -42.30 11.31
C SER A 4 42.07 -40.89 11.40
N ASN A 5 41.39 -39.94 12.04
CA ASN A 5 41.83 -38.55 12.11
C ASN A 5 42.60 -38.20 13.39
N CYS A 6 42.21 -38.76 14.54
CA CYS A 6 42.85 -38.44 15.82
C CYS A 6 43.34 -39.66 16.62
N GLY A 7 43.19 -40.87 16.08
CA GLY A 7 43.71 -42.11 16.68
C GLY A 7 42.98 -42.59 17.93
N SER A 8 41.97 -41.87 18.42
CA SER A 8 41.21 -42.23 19.63
C SER A 8 40.36 -43.49 19.41
N LEU A 9 40.06 -44.19 20.49
CA LEU A 9 39.25 -45.41 20.49
C LEU A 9 37.75 -45.03 20.36
N VAL A 10 37.09 -45.52 19.32
CA VAL A 10 35.68 -45.23 19.02
C VAL A 10 34.86 -46.52 18.90
N SER A 11 33.60 -46.47 19.33
CA SER A 11 32.69 -47.63 19.29
C SER A 11 32.17 -47.89 17.88
N LYS A 12 31.81 -49.15 17.60
CA LYS A 12 31.40 -49.60 16.25
C LYS A 12 30.15 -48.90 15.69
N ASN A 13 29.33 -48.29 16.55
CA ASN A 13 28.08 -47.61 16.19
C ASN A 13 28.16 -46.08 16.24
N ASP A 14 29.31 -45.50 16.57
CA ASP A 14 29.42 -44.05 16.66
C ASP A 14 29.47 -43.44 15.24
N ARG A 15 28.57 -42.49 14.97
CA ARG A 15 28.55 -41.76 13.68
C ARG A 15 29.66 -40.72 13.60
N PHE A 16 30.10 -40.19 14.75
CA PHE A 16 31.14 -39.17 14.87
C PHE A 16 32.09 -39.52 16.02
N CYS A 17 33.35 -39.15 15.88
CA CYS A 17 34.33 -39.27 16.95
C CYS A 17 34.05 -38.23 18.04
N GLY A 18 33.84 -38.66 19.29
CA GLY A 18 33.57 -37.76 20.43
C GLY A 18 34.69 -36.75 20.72
N GLU A 19 35.94 -37.12 20.42
CA GLU A 19 37.11 -36.28 20.71
C GLU A 19 37.41 -35.21 19.65
N CYS A 20 37.28 -35.54 18.36
CA CYS A 20 37.66 -34.62 17.27
C CYS A 20 36.51 -34.22 16.36
N GLY A 21 35.30 -34.74 16.59
CA GLY A 21 34.12 -34.48 15.78
C GLY A 21 34.12 -35.12 14.38
N ASN A 22 35.14 -35.90 14.01
CA ASN A 22 35.23 -36.47 12.67
C ASN A 22 34.18 -37.56 12.41
N GLN A 23 33.50 -37.53 11.26
CA GLN A 23 32.46 -38.50 10.89
C GLN A 23 33.07 -39.85 10.47
N LEU A 24 32.54 -40.96 11.00
CA LEU A 24 33.18 -42.28 10.91
C LEU A 24 32.46 -43.29 10.00
N GLN A 25 31.27 -42.96 9.47
CA GLN A 25 30.51 -43.85 8.60
C GLN A 25 30.41 -43.33 7.17
N THR A 26 30.93 -44.13 6.22
CA THR A 26 30.69 -44.01 4.78
C THR A 26 29.94 -45.26 4.31
N ASN A 27 28.67 -45.05 3.93
CA ASN A 27 27.73 -45.86 3.13
C ASN A 27 27.37 -47.30 3.53
N SER A 28 26.07 -47.54 3.80
CA SER A 28 25.16 -48.19 2.84
C SER A 28 23.68 -48.14 3.29
N GLN A 29 22.83 -47.66 2.37
CA GLN A 29 21.38 -47.86 2.21
C GLN A 29 20.44 -47.67 3.43
N SER A 30 19.81 -46.49 3.47
CA SER A 30 18.42 -46.35 3.93
C SER A 30 17.68 -45.42 2.95
N SER A 31 16.43 -45.79 2.72
CA SER A 31 15.50 -45.32 1.69
C SER A 31 15.29 -43.81 1.62
N GLU A 32 14.90 -43.38 0.41
CA GLU A 32 14.31 -42.10 0.02
C GLU A 32 13.65 -41.28 1.14
N SER A 33 14.35 -40.24 1.57
CA SER A 33 13.78 -38.90 1.84
C SER A 33 14.90 -38.00 2.33
N SER A 34 15.56 -37.31 1.40
CA SER A 34 16.46 -36.21 1.74
C SER A 34 16.45 -35.14 0.65
N SER A 35 15.84 -34.02 1.04
CA SER A 35 16.14 -32.65 0.61
C SER A 35 15.49 -32.09 -0.67
N ASN A 36 14.16 -31.92 -0.63
CA ASN A 36 13.44 -30.92 -1.45
C ASN A 36 13.55 -29.48 -0.91
N ASN A 37 14.31 -29.25 0.17
CA ASN A 37 14.36 -27.96 0.85
C ASN A 37 15.34 -27.00 0.19
N ASN A 38 16.49 -27.48 -0.32
CA ASN A 38 17.49 -26.62 -0.93
C ASN A 38 17.03 -26.08 -2.30
N GLU A 39 16.36 -26.92 -3.11
CA GLU A 39 15.78 -26.49 -4.39
C GLU A 39 14.63 -25.49 -4.20
N LYS A 40 13.73 -25.71 -3.22
CA LYS A 40 12.67 -24.74 -2.89
C LYS A 40 13.22 -23.41 -2.37
N VAL A 41 14.30 -23.44 -1.60
CA VAL A 41 14.94 -22.22 -1.07
C VAL A 41 15.66 -21.45 -2.18
N GLU A 42 16.34 -22.14 -3.11
CA GLU A 42 16.99 -21.50 -4.25
C GLU A 42 15.97 -20.94 -5.26
N VAL A 43 14.91 -21.68 -5.56
CA VAL A 43 13.80 -21.22 -6.41
C VAL A 43 13.08 -20.04 -5.77
N PHE A 44 12.83 -20.07 -4.45
CA PHE A 44 12.28 -18.91 -3.74
C PHE A 44 13.22 -17.70 -3.80
N LYS A 45 14.53 -17.89 -3.56
CA LYS A 45 15.52 -16.81 -3.61
C LYS A 45 15.66 -16.21 -5.01
N GLN A 46 15.66 -17.02 -6.06
CA GLN A 46 15.65 -16.56 -7.45
C GLN A 46 14.34 -15.80 -7.77
N ASN A 47 13.18 -16.34 -7.38
CA ASN A 47 11.89 -15.68 -7.57
C ASN A 47 11.80 -14.33 -6.85
N VAL A 48 12.32 -14.23 -5.62
CA VAL A 48 12.37 -12.98 -4.85
C VAL A 48 13.34 -11.98 -5.50
N THR A 49 14.52 -12.43 -5.93
CA THR A 49 15.52 -11.56 -6.57
C THR A 49 14.99 -11.01 -7.90
N GLN A 50 14.36 -11.85 -8.73
CA GLN A 50 13.74 -11.45 -9.99
C GLN A 50 12.51 -10.56 -9.78
N TYR A 51 11.69 -10.85 -8.76
CA TYR A 51 10.56 -9.99 -8.40
C TYR A 51 11.01 -8.58 -7.98
N SER A 52 12.04 -8.50 -7.13
CA SER A 52 12.61 -7.25 -6.64
C SER A 52 13.24 -6.42 -7.77
N SER A 53 14.05 -7.04 -8.63
CA SER A 53 14.72 -6.32 -9.73
C SER A 53 13.71 -5.75 -10.74
N ASN A 54 12.68 -6.52 -11.10
CA ASN A 54 11.63 -6.07 -12.01
C ASN A 54 10.82 -4.91 -11.41
N ILE A 55 10.45 -4.99 -10.13
CA ILE A 55 9.74 -3.91 -9.43
C ILE A 55 10.60 -2.65 -9.32
N PHE A 56 11.91 -2.79 -9.09
CA PHE A 56 12.80 -1.64 -8.98
C PHE A 56 12.98 -0.93 -10.33
N ALA A 57 13.17 -1.70 -11.41
CA ALA A 57 13.28 -1.16 -12.76
C ALA A 57 11.98 -0.45 -13.18
N GLU A 58 10.83 -1.08 -12.90
CA GLU A 58 9.52 -0.50 -13.15
C GLU A 58 9.28 0.74 -12.30
N GLY A 59 9.66 0.71 -11.01
CA GLY A 59 9.55 1.82 -10.08
C GLY A 59 10.37 3.04 -10.48
N LYS A 60 11.61 2.85 -10.92
CA LYS A 60 12.42 3.94 -11.48
C LYS A 60 11.71 4.58 -12.65
N THR A 61 11.20 3.76 -13.57
CA THR A 61 10.50 4.25 -14.76
C THR A 61 9.20 4.95 -14.37
N PHE A 62 8.45 4.42 -13.40
CA PHE A 62 7.23 5.00 -12.86
C PHE A 62 7.46 6.41 -12.32
N PHE A 63 8.35 6.56 -11.34
CA PHE A 63 8.62 7.86 -10.73
C PHE A 63 9.22 8.84 -11.74
N GLN A 64 10.12 8.38 -12.60
CA GLN A 64 10.65 9.23 -13.67
C GLN A 64 9.52 9.72 -14.60
N SER A 65 8.62 8.84 -15.02
CA SER A 65 7.53 9.20 -15.96
C SER A 65 6.55 10.18 -15.32
N ILE A 66 6.16 9.94 -14.06
CA ILE A 66 5.21 10.78 -13.33
C ILE A 66 5.80 12.16 -13.10
N PHE A 67 7.00 12.26 -12.52
CA PHE A 67 7.58 13.57 -12.17
C PHE A 67 8.07 14.40 -13.34
N THR A 68 8.22 13.81 -14.54
CA THR A 68 8.67 14.56 -15.72
C THR A 68 7.60 14.73 -16.79
N LYS A 69 6.66 13.79 -16.94
CA LYS A 69 5.73 13.75 -18.07
C LYS A 69 4.37 13.12 -17.74
N LEU A 70 3.79 13.48 -16.59
CA LEU A 70 2.50 12.95 -16.10
C LEU A 70 1.40 12.93 -17.16
N ASP A 71 1.15 14.05 -17.84
CA ASP A 71 0.08 14.16 -18.84
C ASP A 71 0.25 13.15 -19.97
N SER A 72 1.49 12.97 -20.45
CA SER A 72 1.78 12.03 -21.53
C SER A 72 1.63 10.58 -21.09
N GLU A 73 1.94 10.25 -19.84
CA GLU A 73 1.78 8.89 -19.30
C GLU A 73 0.28 8.53 -19.22
N ILE A 74 -0.55 9.49 -18.79
CA ILE A 74 -2.00 9.28 -18.64
C ILE A 74 -2.70 9.17 -19.99
N GLU A 75 -2.28 9.96 -20.99
CA GLU A 75 -2.78 9.85 -22.38
C GLU A 75 -2.29 8.58 -23.09
N SER A 76 -1.11 8.08 -22.72
CA SER A 76 -0.55 6.88 -23.35
C SER A 76 -1.39 5.64 -23.08
N THR A 77 -1.18 4.57 -23.85
CA THR A 77 -1.77 3.25 -23.58
C THR A 77 -0.98 2.43 -22.55
N ARG A 78 0.09 3.01 -21.99
CA ARG A 78 0.98 2.32 -21.06
C ARG A 78 0.27 2.05 -19.73
N THR A 79 0.60 0.90 -19.13
CA THR A 79 0.11 0.50 -17.80
C THR A 79 1.27 -0.02 -16.99
N PHE A 80 1.23 0.23 -15.68
CA PHE A 80 2.12 -0.41 -14.73
C PHE A 80 1.54 -1.74 -14.25
N SER A 81 2.40 -2.71 -14.02
CA SER A 81 2.04 -4.05 -13.57
C SER A 81 1.24 -4.02 -12.28
N TYR A 82 0.22 -4.88 -12.17
CA TYR A 82 -0.54 -5.06 -10.94
C TYR A 82 0.36 -5.37 -9.73
N LYS A 83 1.47 -6.10 -9.95
CA LYS A 83 2.43 -6.43 -8.89
C LYS A 83 3.07 -5.17 -8.33
N PHE A 84 3.60 -4.32 -9.22
CA PHE A 84 4.21 -3.04 -8.84
C PHE A 84 3.22 -2.11 -8.15
N ILE A 85 2.02 -1.96 -8.74
CA ILE A 85 0.90 -1.19 -8.19
C ILE A 85 0.56 -1.64 -6.76
N ALA A 86 0.39 -2.95 -6.55
CA ALA A 86 0.06 -3.51 -5.24
C ALA A 86 1.19 -3.28 -4.23
N THR A 87 2.45 -3.43 -4.65
CA THR A 87 3.62 -3.13 -3.80
C THR A 87 3.64 -1.66 -3.39
N LEU A 88 3.44 -0.74 -4.35
CA LEU A 88 3.46 0.70 -4.08
C LEU A 88 2.34 1.11 -3.12
N LEU A 89 1.11 0.62 -3.37
CA LEU A 89 -0.03 0.84 -2.47
C LEU A 89 0.23 0.26 -1.08
N GLY A 90 0.79 -0.95 -1.01
CA GLY A 90 1.15 -1.61 0.24
C GLY A 90 2.17 -0.79 1.05
N ILE A 91 3.23 -0.28 0.41
CA ILE A 91 4.21 0.58 1.05
C ILE A 91 3.55 1.86 1.59
N GLY A 92 2.72 2.52 0.78
CA GLY A 92 1.99 3.72 1.22
C GLY A 92 1.08 3.47 2.44
N LEU A 93 0.36 2.35 2.44
CA LEU A 93 -0.52 1.94 3.55
C LEU A 93 0.27 1.56 4.82
N ILE A 94 1.42 0.90 4.68
CA ILE A 94 2.31 0.60 5.80
C ILE A 94 2.87 1.89 6.40
N LEU A 95 3.31 2.83 5.55
CA LEU A 95 3.77 4.14 6.01
C LEU A 95 2.65 4.90 6.74
N LEU A 96 1.41 4.85 6.23
CA LEU A 96 0.27 5.46 6.91
C LEU A 96 0.08 4.90 8.33
N LEU A 97 0.20 3.58 8.52
CA LEU A 97 0.13 2.94 9.84
C LEU A 97 1.27 3.40 10.77
N ILE A 98 2.49 3.46 10.25
CA ILE A 98 3.67 3.89 11.02
C ILE A 98 3.49 5.35 11.46
N PHE A 99 3.22 6.25 10.52
CA PHE A 99 3.05 7.68 10.82
C PHE A 99 1.89 7.92 11.77
N SER A 100 0.72 7.33 11.53
CA SER A 100 -0.43 7.49 12.44
C SER A 100 -0.16 6.95 13.84
N SER A 101 0.58 5.84 13.97
CA SER A 101 0.99 5.31 15.27
C SER A 101 1.95 6.22 16.03
N ILE A 102 2.79 6.99 15.34
CA ILE A 102 3.71 7.95 15.97
C ILE A 102 2.99 9.26 16.29
N LEU A 103 2.19 9.78 15.36
CA LEU A 103 1.50 11.07 15.49
C LEU A 103 0.40 11.06 16.55
N ILE A 104 -0.23 9.90 16.81
CA ILE A 104 -1.33 9.81 17.78
C ILE A 104 -0.77 9.63 19.20
N PRO A 105 -0.98 10.60 20.12
CA PRO A 105 -0.57 10.50 21.52
C PRO A 105 -1.22 9.31 22.25
N ALA A 106 -0.60 8.81 23.32
CA ALA A 106 -1.18 7.74 24.15
C ALA A 106 -2.23 8.27 25.14
N GLU A 107 -2.20 9.57 25.40
CA GLU A 107 -3.00 10.33 26.36
C GLU A 107 -4.49 10.33 26.04
N ILE A 108 -4.87 10.02 24.79
CA ILE A 108 -6.26 9.82 24.35
C ILE A 108 -6.99 8.68 25.09
N SER A 109 -6.26 7.79 25.77
CA SER A 109 -6.85 6.72 26.57
C SER A 109 -7.67 7.25 27.76
N TYR A 110 -7.45 8.50 28.18
CA TYR A 110 -8.25 9.14 29.22
C TYR A 110 -9.72 9.32 28.79
N PHE A 111 -9.98 9.41 27.49
CA PHE A 111 -11.34 9.51 26.93
C PHE A 111 -12.01 8.15 26.70
N GLY A 112 -11.42 7.05 27.20
CA GLY A 112 -11.94 5.68 26.98
C GLY A 112 -11.73 5.16 25.55
N ILE A 113 -11.00 5.89 24.71
CA ILE A 113 -10.71 5.52 23.33
C ILE A 113 -9.30 4.94 23.24
N SER A 114 -9.17 3.71 22.77
CA SER A 114 -7.85 3.10 22.60
C SER A 114 -7.12 3.70 21.40
N LYS A 115 -5.83 4.00 21.54
CA LYS A 115 -4.97 4.46 20.44
C LYS A 115 -5.04 3.55 19.21
N ALA A 116 -5.00 2.24 19.43
CA ALA A 116 -5.09 1.25 18.37
C ALA A 116 -6.41 1.36 17.57
N SER A 117 -7.53 1.68 18.24
CA SER A 117 -8.81 1.86 17.54
C SER A 117 -8.82 3.06 16.61
N ILE A 118 -8.18 4.17 17.00
CA ILE A 118 -8.09 5.37 16.15
C ILE A 118 -7.20 5.08 14.93
N VAL A 119 -6.02 4.49 15.16
CA VAL A 119 -5.10 4.10 14.09
C VAL A 119 -5.78 3.14 13.11
N ALA A 120 -6.47 2.11 13.62
CA ALA A 120 -7.19 1.16 12.79
C ALA A 120 -8.32 1.81 11.99
N LYS A 121 -9.14 2.66 12.63
CA LYS A 121 -10.20 3.41 11.93
C LYS A 121 -9.64 4.25 10.80
N LEU A 122 -8.57 5.02 11.05
CA LEU A 122 -7.93 5.85 10.03
C LEU A 122 -7.44 5.00 8.85
N PHE A 123 -6.81 3.85 9.13
CA PHE A 123 -6.34 2.92 8.12
C PHE A 123 -7.48 2.35 7.25
N PHE A 124 -8.55 1.86 7.88
CA PHE A 124 -9.70 1.34 7.14
C PHE A 124 -10.43 2.42 6.35
N PHE A 125 -10.59 3.62 6.90
CA PHE A 125 -11.18 4.76 6.17
C PHE A 125 -10.32 5.15 4.96
N ALA A 126 -9.00 5.12 5.07
CA ALA A 126 -8.12 5.39 3.93
C ALA A 126 -8.29 4.34 2.81
N ILE A 127 -8.33 3.05 3.15
CA ILE A 127 -8.55 1.97 2.17
C ILE A 127 -9.92 2.13 1.49
N ILE A 128 -10.98 2.30 2.28
CA ILE A 128 -12.35 2.47 1.77
C ILE A 128 -12.42 3.72 0.89
N GLY A 129 -11.83 4.83 1.32
CA GLY A 129 -11.78 6.08 0.57
C GLY A 129 -11.11 5.92 -0.80
N LEU A 130 -9.96 5.25 -0.85
CA LEU A 130 -9.26 4.96 -2.11
C LEU A 130 -10.10 4.08 -3.05
N ILE A 131 -10.73 3.02 -2.51
CA ILE A 131 -11.61 2.14 -3.28
C ILE A 131 -12.80 2.93 -3.84
N VAL A 132 -13.44 3.76 -3.00
CA VAL A 132 -14.59 4.57 -3.39
C VAL A 132 -14.20 5.58 -4.48
N LEU A 133 -13.10 6.31 -4.34
CA LEU A 133 -12.62 7.27 -5.34
C LEU A 133 -12.30 6.58 -6.68
N LEU A 134 -11.66 5.40 -6.64
CA LEU A 134 -11.42 4.60 -7.84
C LEU A 134 -12.73 4.12 -8.48
N ALA A 135 -13.67 3.61 -7.66
CA ALA A 135 -14.96 3.14 -8.12
C ALA A 135 -15.79 4.25 -8.79
N ILE A 136 -15.75 5.47 -8.22
CA ILE A 136 -16.38 6.66 -8.82
C ILE A 136 -15.74 6.96 -10.18
N THR A 137 -14.40 6.95 -10.27
CA THR A 137 -13.69 7.20 -11.53
C THR A 137 -14.08 6.20 -12.62
N VAL A 138 -14.09 4.90 -12.29
CA VAL A 138 -14.52 3.84 -13.22
C VAL A 138 -15.99 3.98 -13.58
N GLY A 139 -16.85 4.31 -12.60
CA GLY A 139 -18.28 4.52 -12.82
C GLY A 139 -18.57 5.67 -13.79
N ILE A 140 -17.90 6.81 -13.61
CA ILE A 140 -18.02 7.97 -14.49
C ILE A 140 -17.49 7.66 -15.89
N ASN A 141 -16.33 7.00 -16.01
CA ASN A 141 -15.80 6.58 -17.30
C ASN A 141 -16.83 5.74 -18.09
N LYS A 142 -17.52 4.82 -17.40
CA LYS A 142 -18.58 3.99 -18.00
C LYS A 142 -19.81 4.81 -18.41
N ILE A 143 -20.23 5.79 -17.61
CA ILE A 143 -21.35 6.70 -17.94
C ILE A 143 -21.01 7.56 -19.17
N LEU A 144 -19.78 8.08 -19.24
CA LEU A 144 -19.31 8.93 -20.34
C LEU A 144 -18.95 8.13 -21.61
N ASN A 145 -18.99 6.79 -21.56
CA ASN A 145 -18.61 5.88 -22.64
C ASN A 145 -17.12 5.98 -23.04
N ILE A 146 -16.26 6.25 -22.05
CA ILE A 146 -14.81 6.31 -22.23
C ILE A 146 -14.26 4.87 -22.32
N LYS A 147 -13.55 4.56 -23.40
CA LYS A 147 -12.97 3.22 -23.67
C LYS A 147 -11.65 3.01 -22.94
N THR A 148 -11.68 2.99 -21.61
CA THR A 148 -10.52 2.66 -20.77
C THR A 148 -10.74 1.33 -20.05
N THR A 149 -9.66 0.57 -19.87
CA THR A 149 -9.69 -0.67 -19.07
C THR A 149 -9.57 -0.33 -17.58
N ILE A 150 -10.14 -1.18 -16.72
CA ILE A 150 -10.02 -1.01 -15.26
C ILE A 150 -8.54 -0.98 -14.84
N HIS A 151 -7.70 -1.80 -15.48
CA HIS A 151 -6.26 -1.81 -15.25
C HIS A 151 -5.61 -0.45 -15.51
N LYS A 152 -5.92 0.16 -16.65
CA LYS A 152 -5.42 1.48 -17.02
C LYS A 152 -5.89 2.55 -16.04
N THR A 153 -7.18 2.57 -15.72
CA THR A 153 -7.72 3.53 -14.75
C THR A 153 -7.08 3.38 -13.38
N LEU A 154 -6.85 2.15 -12.90
CA LEU A 154 -6.15 1.91 -11.64
C LEU A 154 -4.68 2.40 -11.69
N SER A 155 -3.97 2.09 -12.77
CA SER A 155 -2.58 2.51 -13.01
C SER A 155 -2.44 4.03 -12.97
N ASP A 156 -3.28 4.74 -13.72
CA ASP A 156 -3.25 6.20 -13.78
C ASP A 156 -3.74 6.85 -12.48
N PHE A 157 -4.71 6.24 -11.81
CA PHE A 157 -5.19 6.69 -10.50
C PHE A 157 -4.07 6.68 -9.46
N ILE A 158 -3.26 5.63 -9.44
CA ILE A 158 -2.10 5.55 -8.55
C ILE A 158 -1.02 6.54 -8.98
N ALA A 159 -0.78 6.67 -10.29
CA ALA A 159 0.19 7.62 -10.82
C ALA A 159 -0.12 9.06 -10.38
N PHE A 160 -1.36 9.50 -10.56
CA PHE A 160 -1.78 10.85 -10.16
C PHE A 160 -1.76 11.02 -8.63
N ASN A 161 -2.28 10.04 -7.88
CA ASN A 161 -2.34 10.12 -6.42
C ASN A 161 -0.99 9.94 -5.72
N THR A 162 0.08 9.63 -6.47
CA THR A 162 1.45 9.63 -5.94
C THR A 162 1.85 11.03 -5.43
N TYR A 163 1.43 12.10 -6.11
CA TYR A 163 1.66 13.48 -5.65
C TYR A 163 0.95 13.77 -4.32
N ALA A 164 -0.33 13.41 -4.24
CA ALA A 164 -1.12 13.57 -3.02
C ALA A 164 -0.49 12.81 -1.86
N THR A 165 -0.10 11.56 -2.09
CA THR A 165 0.54 10.69 -1.09
C THR A 165 1.87 11.25 -0.59
N LEU A 166 2.72 11.76 -1.47
CA LEU A 166 3.99 12.39 -1.06
C LEU A 166 3.76 13.64 -0.22
N LEU A 167 2.83 14.51 -0.66
CA LEU A 167 2.51 15.72 0.07
C LEU A 167 1.95 15.42 1.46
N PHE A 168 1.16 14.35 1.59
CA PHE A 168 0.66 13.86 2.88
C PHE A 168 1.81 13.52 3.83
N PHE A 169 2.77 12.70 3.37
CA PHE A 169 3.89 12.27 4.22
C PHE A 169 4.86 13.41 4.55
N ILE A 170 5.08 14.34 3.61
CA ILE A 170 5.82 15.57 3.90
C ILE A 170 5.12 16.36 5.01
N GLY A 171 3.80 16.54 4.90
CA GLY A 171 3.00 17.17 5.95
C GLY A 171 3.10 16.44 7.30
N ALA A 172 3.03 15.11 7.30
CA ALA A 172 3.19 14.30 8.51
C ALA A 172 4.57 14.46 9.15
N ILE A 173 5.64 14.56 8.36
CA ILE A 173 7.01 14.84 8.84
C ILE A 173 7.07 16.23 9.51
N PHE A 174 6.45 17.26 8.93
CA PHE A 174 6.39 18.59 9.56
C PHE A 174 5.63 18.58 10.89
N LEU A 175 4.62 17.71 11.04
CA LEU A 175 3.92 17.52 12.30
C LEU A 175 4.85 16.92 13.36
N LEU A 176 5.71 15.97 12.98
CA LEU A 176 6.74 15.39 13.87
C LEU A 176 7.78 16.41 14.32
N ILE A 177 8.16 17.35 13.45
CA ILE A 177 9.14 18.42 13.76
C ILE A 177 8.45 19.59 14.50
N GLN A 178 7.20 19.44 14.94
CA GLN A 178 6.45 20.45 15.70
C GLN A 178 6.19 21.75 14.93
N VAL A 179 5.97 21.67 13.62
CA VAL A 179 5.53 22.80 12.78
C VAL A 179 4.07 22.59 12.32
N PRO A 180 3.09 22.68 13.24
CA PRO A 180 1.73 22.18 13.00
C PRO A 180 0.96 22.98 11.94
N SER A 181 1.10 24.31 11.90
CA SER A 181 0.34 25.13 10.95
C SER A 181 0.67 24.80 9.49
N PHE A 182 1.96 24.62 9.20
CA PHE A 182 2.41 24.25 7.86
C PHE A 182 2.09 22.79 7.54
N ALA A 183 2.26 21.89 8.51
CA ALA A 183 1.88 20.48 8.38
C ALA A 183 0.40 20.30 8.01
N ILE A 184 -0.50 20.95 8.76
CA ILE A 184 -1.94 20.88 8.53
C ILE A 184 -2.29 21.43 7.14
N PHE A 185 -1.68 22.54 6.72
CA PHE A 185 -1.85 23.07 5.37
C PHE A 185 -1.49 22.02 4.31
N LEU A 186 -0.33 21.38 4.40
CA LEU A 186 0.10 20.35 3.44
C LEU A 186 -0.82 19.12 3.44
N ILE A 187 -1.28 18.69 4.62
CA ILE A 187 -2.21 17.56 4.74
C ILE A 187 -3.55 17.90 4.08
N ILE A 188 -4.08 19.11 4.28
CA ILE A 188 -5.32 19.56 3.64
C ILE A 188 -5.15 19.59 2.11
N VAL A 189 -4.05 20.16 1.61
CA VAL A 189 -3.77 20.18 0.16
C VAL A 189 -3.67 18.77 -0.41
N SER A 190 -3.03 17.84 0.32
CA SER A 190 -2.97 16.44 -0.06
C SER A 190 -4.35 15.79 -0.18
N LEU A 191 -5.20 15.97 0.83
CA LEU A 191 -6.58 15.45 0.83
C LEU A 191 -7.40 16.03 -0.33
N LEU A 192 -7.24 17.32 -0.62
CA LEU A 192 -7.87 17.96 -1.79
C LEU A 192 -7.40 17.34 -3.10
N LEU A 193 -6.11 17.03 -3.24
CA LEU A 193 -5.58 16.38 -4.44
C LEU A 193 -6.17 14.97 -4.65
N PHE A 194 -6.37 14.20 -3.58
CA PHE A 194 -7.09 12.91 -3.67
C PHE A 194 -8.53 13.09 -4.17
N ILE A 195 -9.24 14.12 -3.69
CA ILE A 195 -10.60 14.44 -4.12
C ILE A 195 -10.62 14.88 -5.59
N ILE A 196 -9.67 15.71 -6.03
CA ILE A 196 -9.63 16.22 -7.41
C ILE A 196 -9.19 15.14 -8.43
N SER A 197 -8.48 14.10 -7.99
CA SER A 197 -7.92 13.04 -8.85
C SER A 197 -8.94 12.42 -9.83
N PRO A 198 -10.12 11.93 -9.40
CA PRO A 198 -11.16 11.46 -10.32
C PRO A 198 -11.50 12.46 -11.43
N ILE A 199 -11.70 13.73 -11.08
CA ILE A 199 -12.04 14.80 -12.03
C ILE A 199 -10.97 14.91 -13.10
N TYR A 200 -9.71 15.02 -12.67
CA TYR A 200 -8.60 15.14 -13.60
C TYR A 200 -8.52 13.92 -14.55
N LEU A 201 -8.68 12.69 -14.04
CA LEU A 201 -8.58 11.48 -14.88
C LEU A 201 -9.67 11.41 -15.94
N PHE A 202 -10.96 11.49 -15.56
CA PHE A 202 -12.02 11.33 -16.55
C PHE A 202 -12.09 12.51 -17.52
N THR A 203 -11.72 13.73 -17.09
CA THR A 203 -11.60 14.88 -18.00
C THR A 203 -10.43 14.69 -18.98
N LYS A 204 -9.29 14.18 -18.52
CA LYS A 204 -8.15 13.90 -19.40
C LYS A 204 -8.49 12.84 -20.44
N TYR A 205 -9.10 11.73 -20.02
CA TYR A 205 -9.56 10.68 -20.94
C TYR A 205 -10.62 11.16 -21.92
N SER A 206 -11.44 12.13 -21.50
CA SER A 206 -12.50 12.65 -22.34
C SER A 206 -12.00 13.43 -23.55
N SER A 207 -10.80 14.01 -23.47
CA SER A 207 -10.20 14.77 -24.57
C SER A 207 -9.85 13.89 -25.77
N SER A 208 -9.61 12.60 -25.57
CA SER A 208 -9.20 11.64 -26.61
C SER A 208 -10.29 10.63 -26.96
N SER A 209 -11.50 10.77 -26.43
CA SER A 209 -12.59 9.80 -26.60
C SER A 209 -13.88 10.41 -27.16
N ASN A 210 -14.62 9.59 -27.92
CA ASN A 210 -15.95 9.93 -28.38
C ASN A 210 -16.96 9.74 -27.24
N LEU A 211 -17.37 10.84 -26.64
CA LEU A 211 -18.23 10.86 -25.46
C LEU A 211 -19.70 10.66 -25.82
N ARG A 212 -20.42 9.92 -24.96
CA ARG A 212 -21.88 9.81 -25.05
C ARG A 212 -22.59 11.08 -24.54
N ILE A 213 -22.01 11.70 -23.52
CA ILE A 213 -22.56 12.84 -22.78
C ILE A 213 -21.42 13.84 -22.57
N PRO A 214 -21.66 15.17 -22.62
CA PRO A 214 -20.62 16.16 -22.30
C PRO A 214 -20.00 15.94 -20.91
N VAL A 215 -18.68 16.15 -20.84
CA VAL A 215 -17.85 15.92 -19.63
C VAL A 215 -18.37 16.68 -18.41
N VAL A 216 -18.94 17.86 -18.62
CA VAL A 216 -19.52 18.71 -17.57
C VAL A 216 -20.54 17.94 -16.72
N TYR A 217 -21.35 17.06 -17.34
CA TYR A 217 -22.30 16.24 -16.59
C TYR A 217 -21.61 15.19 -15.72
N GLY A 218 -20.47 14.64 -16.16
CA GLY A 218 -19.62 13.77 -15.33
C GLY A 218 -19.09 14.50 -14.09
N ILE A 219 -18.69 15.77 -14.24
CA ILE A 219 -18.26 16.63 -13.13
C ILE A 219 -19.41 16.90 -12.14
N LEU A 220 -20.61 17.21 -12.65
CA LEU A 220 -21.77 17.43 -11.78
C LEU A 220 -22.17 16.17 -11.01
N ILE A 221 -22.20 15.02 -11.68
CA ILE A 221 -22.47 13.72 -11.03
C ILE A 221 -21.42 13.42 -9.97
N TYR A 222 -20.14 13.66 -10.27
CA TYR A 222 -19.05 13.53 -9.31
C TYR A 222 -19.31 14.36 -8.04
N PHE A 223 -19.66 15.64 -8.19
CA PHE A 223 -19.92 16.53 -7.05
C PHE A 223 -21.11 16.08 -6.21
N ILE A 224 -22.17 15.56 -6.82
CA ILE A 224 -23.32 15.00 -6.08
C ILE A 224 -22.87 13.79 -5.26
N ILE A 225 -22.16 12.84 -5.89
CA ILE A 225 -21.72 11.61 -5.23
C ILE A 225 -20.75 11.93 -4.07
N ILE A 226 -19.74 12.77 -4.30
CA ILE A 226 -18.76 13.11 -3.26
C ILE A 226 -19.40 13.89 -2.11
N SER A 227 -20.40 14.75 -2.38
CA SER A 227 -21.12 15.47 -1.34
C SER A 227 -21.92 14.53 -0.43
N ILE A 228 -22.56 13.50 -1.00
CA ILE A 228 -23.26 12.46 -0.24
C ILE A 228 -22.27 11.69 0.64
N ILE A 229 -21.13 11.29 0.07
CA ILE A 229 -20.10 10.55 0.81
C ILE A 229 -19.52 11.38 1.95
N ILE A 230 -19.15 12.64 1.69
CA ILE A 230 -18.64 13.56 2.71
C ILE A 230 -19.67 13.73 3.82
N ARG A 231 -20.95 13.90 3.49
CA ARG A 231 -22.02 14.00 4.48
C ARG A 231 -22.10 12.75 5.38
N ILE A 232 -22.04 11.56 4.79
CA ILE A 232 -22.05 10.28 5.54
C ILE A 232 -20.86 10.20 6.50
N ILE A 233 -19.66 10.58 6.03
CA ILE A 233 -18.44 10.57 6.86
C ILE A 233 -18.54 11.57 8.01
N VAL A 234 -19.04 12.78 7.73
CA VAL A 234 -19.24 13.82 8.74
C VAL A 234 -20.25 13.38 9.79
N GLU A 235 -21.39 12.82 9.37
CA GLU A 235 -22.43 12.30 10.28
C GLU A 235 -21.90 11.15 11.15
N SER A 236 -21.13 10.22 10.57
CA SER A 236 -20.46 9.15 11.31
C SER A 236 -19.44 9.66 12.35
N SER A 237 -18.83 10.81 12.10
CA SER A 237 -17.85 11.42 13.00
C SER A 237 -18.54 12.22 14.13
N ILE A 238 -19.63 12.91 13.80
CA ILE A 238 -20.41 13.72 14.74
C ILE A 238 -21.19 12.83 15.72
N SER A 239 -21.84 11.75 15.27
CA SER A 239 -22.58 10.84 16.15
C SER A 239 -21.67 10.27 17.24
N SER A 240 -20.47 9.82 16.85
CA SER A 240 -19.43 9.36 17.76
C SER A 240 -19.00 10.41 18.80
N THR A 241 -19.04 11.70 18.44
CA THR A 241 -18.67 12.80 19.33
C THR A 241 -19.81 13.20 20.26
N ILE A 242 -21.05 13.19 19.75
CA ILE A 242 -22.27 13.48 20.54
C ILE A 242 -22.49 12.40 21.61
N ASP A 243 -22.29 11.13 21.29
CA ASP A 243 -22.44 10.04 22.26
C ASP A 243 -21.38 10.09 23.36
N LEU A 244 -20.15 10.50 23.03
CA LEU A 244 -19.11 10.80 24.03
C LEU A 244 -19.49 11.99 24.92
N PHE A 245 -20.07 13.04 24.33
CA PHE A 245 -20.48 14.24 25.06
C PHE A 245 -21.68 13.96 25.98
N LYS A 246 -22.63 13.14 25.53
CA LYS A 246 -23.76 12.63 26.32
C LYS A 246 -23.31 11.76 27.50
N SER A 247 -22.39 10.83 27.24
CA SER A 247 -21.74 10.03 28.28
C SER A 247 -21.03 10.89 29.33
N TYR A 248 -20.37 11.97 28.89
CA TYR A 248 -19.70 12.92 29.78
C TYR A 248 -20.66 13.78 30.60
N LEU A 249 -21.80 14.18 30.02
CA LEU A 249 -22.83 14.98 30.70
C LEU A 249 -23.86 14.16 31.48
N GLY A 250 -23.82 12.83 31.40
CA GLY A 250 -24.78 11.96 32.08
C GLY A 250 -26.22 12.09 31.56
N VAL A 251 -26.40 12.45 30.28
CA VAL A 251 -27.71 12.57 29.60
C VAL A 251 -27.77 11.69 28.37
#